data_AF-A0A256HD43-F1
#
_entry.id   AF-A0A256HD43-F1
#
_cell.length_a   1.000
_cell.length_b   1.000
_cell.length_c   1.000
_cell.angle_alpha   90.00
_cell.angle_beta   90.00
_cell.angle_gamma   90.00
#
_symmetry.space_group_name_H-M   'P 1'
#
loop_
_entity.id
_entity.type
_entity.pdbx_description
1 polymer ?
#
loop_
_entity_poly.entity_id
_entity_poly.type
_entity_poly.pdbx_seq_one_letter_code
_entity_poly.pdbx_strand_id
1 'polypeptide(L)'
;MPDIVEKLGLSVEELPDFTTVCARKEALKMRVWRVLLRLSVNLFDTGEIQAIDSTGLAHRSSSHNYAKRVKGTFESVKTTLLVDCSTRAILDVHCSKNLPHDTQIAWQVLTRNLEQLGTVVADKGFDWDELRHMLREEGIRPVIKHREFYSLDAAHNARIDDETYHRRSIVESIFFALRKRFGS
;
A
#
# COMPACT_ATOMS: atom_id res chain seq x y z
N MET A 1 -4.94 22.56 4.86
CA MET A 1 -4.29 22.12 3.61
C MET A 1 -4.50 23.19 2.54
N PRO A 2 -3.73 24.30 2.59
CA PRO A 2 -3.92 25.42 1.67
C PRO A 2 -3.85 24.99 0.20
N ASP A 3 -2.90 24.11 -0.13
CA ASP A 3 -2.69 23.63 -1.51
C ASP A 3 -3.85 22.80 -2.06
N ILE A 4 -4.53 22.00 -1.23
CA ILE A 4 -5.73 21.24 -1.65
C ILE A 4 -6.88 22.19 -1.95
N VAL A 5 -7.06 23.17 -1.07
CA VAL A 5 -8.12 24.16 -1.12
C VAL A 5 -7.96 25.03 -2.38
N GLU A 6 -6.74 25.48 -2.65
CA GLU A 6 -6.37 26.18 -3.89
C GLU A 6 -6.62 25.31 -5.14
N LYS A 7 -6.18 24.05 -5.15
CA LYS A 7 -6.40 23.13 -6.30
C LYS A 7 -7.87 22.84 -6.57
N LEU A 8 -8.74 22.98 -5.57
CA LEU A 8 -10.19 22.81 -5.70
C LEU A 8 -10.92 24.13 -5.99
N GLY A 9 -10.22 25.27 -5.98
CA GLY A 9 -10.83 26.59 -6.14
C GLY A 9 -11.75 26.96 -4.98
N LEU A 10 -11.46 26.45 -3.79
CA LEU A 10 -12.19 26.73 -2.55
C LEU A 10 -11.34 27.65 -1.67
N SER A 11 -11.97 28.29 -0.69
CA SER A 11 -11.32 28.83 0.51
C SER A 11 -11.39 27.82 1.67
N VAL A 12 -10.64 28.06 2.75
CA VAL A 12 -10.65 27.15 3.91
C VAL A 12 -12.02 27.15 4.59
N GLU A 13 -12.71 28.29 4.55
CA GLU A 13 -14.06 28.48 5.07
C GLU A 13 -15.12 27.74 4.23
N GLU A 14 -14.83 27.47 2.95
CA GLU A 14 -15.70 26.74 2.03
C GLU A 14 -15.42 25.24 1.98
N LEU A 15 -14.44 24.75 2.74
CA LEU A 15 -14.17 23.32 2.83
C LEU A 15 -15.42 22.59 3.35
N PRO A 16 -15.95 21.64 2.58
CA PRO A 16 -17.08 20.86 3.07
C PRO A 16 -16.62 20.04 4.27
N ASP A 17 -17.51 19.92 5.26
CA ASP A 17 -17.27 19.06 6.43
C ASP A 17 -16.94 17.63 5.96
N PHE A 18 -16.10 16.91 6.71
CA PHE A 18 -15.63 15.57 6.35
C PHE A 18 -16.80 14.61 6.04
N THR A 19 -17.96 14.81 6.67
CA THR A 19 -19.19 14.04 6.41
C THR A 19 -19.65 14.15 4.95
N THR A 20 -19.43 15.28 4.28
CA THR A 20 -19.76 15.47 2.86
C THR A 20 -18.93 14.55 1.97
N VAL A 21 -17.63 14.44 2.26
CA VAL A 21 -16.72 13.53 1.57
C VAL A 21 -17.15 12.08 1.81
N CYS A 22 -17.54 11.73 3.04
CA CYS A 22 -18.07 10.41 3.37
C CYS A 22 -19.37 10.09 2.61
N ALA A 23 -20.29 11.05 2.49
CA ALA A 23 -21.57 10.88 1.78
C ALA A 23 -21.39 10.71 0.27
N ARG A 24 -20.36 11.35 -0.30
CA ARG A 24 -20.07 11.31 -1.74
C ARG A 24 -19.05 10.25 -2.13
N LYS A 25 -18.58 9.43 -1.17
CA LYS A 25 -17.40 8.58 -1.36
C LYS A 25 -17.49 7.62 -2.56
N GLU A 26 -18.69 7.10 -2.81
CA GLU A 26 -18.96 6.16 -3.91
C GLU A 26 -19.03 6.85 -5.28
N ALA A 27 -19.34 8.15 -5.31
CA ALA A 27 -19.36 8.95 -6.53
C ALA A 27 -17.95 9.38 -6.97
N LEU A 28 -16.96 9.32 -6.08
CA LEU A 28 -15.59 9.72 -6.36
C LEU A 28 -14.80 8.57 -6.99
N LYS A 29 -14.25 8.82 -8.19
CA LYS A 29 -13.36 7.87 -8.87
C LYS A 29 -12.04 7.72 -8.09
N MET A 30 -11.41 6.53 -8.14
CA MET A 30 -10.12 6.25 -7.47
C MET A 30 -8.99 7.25 -7.79
N ARG A 31 -9.00 7.84 -8.99
CA ARG A 31 -8.04 8.90 -9.34
C ARG A 31 -8.11 10.11 -8.39
N VAL A 32 -9.32 10.47 -7.93
CA VAL A 32 -9.54 11.60 -7.01
C VAL A 32 -8.96 11.27 -5.65
N TRP A 33 -9.25 10.06 -5.14
CA TRP A 33 -8.70 9.58 -3.86
C TRP A 33 -7.18 9.58 -3.84
N ARG A 34 -6.54 9.15 -4.93
CA ARG A 34 -5.08 9.16 -5.05
C ARG A 34 -4.49 10.56 -5.10
N VAL A 35 -5.16 11.51 -5.75
CA VAL A 35 -4.73 12.92 -5.74
C VAL A 35 -4.80 13.48 -4.31
N LEU A 36 -5.89 13.24 -3.59
CA LEU A 36 -6.03 13.67 -2.19
C LEU A 36 -4.95 13.02 -1.30
N LEU A 37 -4.68 11.73 -1.50
CA LEU A 37 -3.64 11.00 -0.77
C LEU A 37 -2.26 11.61 -1.05
N ARG A 38 -1.89 11.81 -2.32
CA ARG A 38 -0.61 12.43 -2.69
C ARG A 38 -0.44 13.83 -2.11
N LEU A 39 -1.48 14.66 -2.15
CA LEU A 39 -1.44 15.99 -1.54
C LEU A 39 -1.33 15.92 -0.02
N SER A 40 -1.84 14.86 0.62
CA SER A 40 -1.65 14.62 2.05
C SER A 40 -0.23 14.17 2.37
N VAL A 41 0.37 13.34 1.50
CA VAL A 41 1.76 12.87 1.61
C VAL A 41 2.76 14.04 1.55
N ASN A 42 2.49 15.05 0.72
CA ASN A 42 3.34 16.25 0.62
C ASN A 42 3.44 17.07 1.92
N LEU A 43 2.63 16.76 2.94
CA LEU A 43 2.73 17.37 4.27
C LEU A 43 3.79 16.71 5.16
N PHE A 44 4.43 15.64 4.69
CA PHE A 44 5.39 14.86 5.44
C PHE A 44 6.75 14.89 4.73
N ASP A 45 7.82 15.02 5.50
CA ASP A 45 9.18 14.77 5.03
C ASP A 45 9.41 13.26 4.97
N THR A 46 9.05 12.63 3.84
CA THR A 46 9.22 11.19 3.63
C THR A 46 10.69 10.79 3.66
N GLY A 47 10.97 9.57 4.15
CA GLY A 47 12.34 9.06 4.25
C GLY A 47 12.78 8.27 3.02
N GLU A 48 13.90 7.57 3.19
CA GLU A 48 14.54 6.77 2.13
C GLU A 48 13.94 5.37 1.95
N ILE A 49 13.20 4.85 2.93
CA ILE A 49 12.74 3.45 2.94
C ILE A 49 11.21 3.41 2.86
N GLN A 50 10.69 2.70 1.86
CA GLN A 50 9.27 2.49 1.65
C GLN A 50 8.93 1.01 1.72
N ALA A 51 7.85 0.67 2.40
CA ALA A 51 7.35 -0.70 2.50
C ALA A 51 6.09 -0.89 1.67
N ILE A 52 6.05 -1.99 0.92
CA ILE A 52 4.87 -2.43 0.18
C ILE A 52 4.39 -3.79 0.69
N ASP A 53 3.09 -3.90 0.90
CA ASP A 53 2.44 -5.15 1.27
C ASP A 53 0.98 -5.20 0.78
N SER A 54 0.44 -6.42 0.68
CA SER A 54 -0.87 -6.71 0.11
C SER A 54 -1.65 -7.63 1.04
N THR A 55 -2.85 -7.19 1.45
CA THR A 55 -3.70 -7.99 2.34
C THR A 55 -5.17 -7.96 1.92
N GLY A 56 -5.88 -9.05 2.17
CA GLY A 56 -7.33 -9.08 2.01
C GLY A 56 -8.03 -8.36 3.16
N LEU A 57 -8.93 -7.43 2.86
CA LEU A 57 -9.85 -6.80 3.82
C LEU A 57 -11.27 -7.30 3.57
N ALA A 58 -11.93 -7.87 4.58
CA ALA A 58 -13.29 -8.38 4.46
C ALA A 58 -14.30 -7.22 4.37
N HIS A 59 -15.19 -7.26 3.38
CA HIS A 59 -16.22 -6.24 3.15
C HIS A 59 -17.47 -6.43 4.02
N ARG A 60 -17.77 -7.68 4.44
CA ARG A 60 -18.86 -8.02 5.37
C ARG A 60 -18.31 -8.89 6.50
N SER A 61 -18.45 -8.42 7.73
CA SER A 61 -17.99 -9.09 8.96
C SER A 61 -18.91 -10.24 9.37
N SER A 62 -19.09 -11.25 8.51
CA SER A 62 -19.51 -12.56 8.98
C SER A 62 -18.26 -13.41 9.18
N SER A 63 -18.20 -14.24 10.23
CA SER A 63 -17.09 -15.18 10.38
C SER A 63 -17.06 -16.16 9.21
N HIS A 64 -15.87 -16.67 8.84
CA HIS A 64 -15.71 -17.66 7.75
C HIS A 64 -16.70 -18.83 7.89
N ASN A 65 -16.89 -19.30 9.12
CA ASN A 65 -17.80 -20.38 9.46
C ASN A 65 -19.29 -20.01 9.35
N TYR A 66 -19.65 -18.74 9.55
CA TYR A 66 -21.02 -18.25 9.38
C TYR A 66 -21.35 -18.12 7.89
N ALA A 67 -20.50 -17.45 7.11
CA ALA A 67 -20.72 -17.29 5.66
C ALA A 67 -20.80 -18.63 4.91
N LYS A 68 -19.96 -19.60 5.29
CA LYS A 68 -20.00 -20.97 4.75
C LYS A 68 -21.32 -21.68 5.07
N ARG A 69 -21.89 -21.43 6.26
CA ARG A 69 -23.19 -21.99 6.70
C ARG A 69 -24.37 -21.40 5.94
N VAL A 70 -24.35 -20.09 5.68
CA VAL A 70 -25.46 -19.39 5.00
C VAL A 70 -25.29 -19.29 3.48
N LYS A 71 -24.29 -19.98 2.90
CA LYS A 71 -23.91 -19.88 1.48
C LYS A 71 -23.70 -18.43 1.01
N GLY A 72 -23.29 -17.55 1.92
CA GLY A 72 -22.99 -16.15 1.60
C GLY A 72 -21.57 -16.04 1.04
N THR A 73 -21.39 -15.23 -0.01
CA THR A 73 -20.08 -14.95 -0.59
C THR A 73 -19.25 -14.10 0.37
N PHE A 74 -18.05 -14.56 0.73
CA PHE A 74 -17.04 -13.70 1.35
C PHE A 74 -16.54 -12.74 0.27
N GLU A 75 -17.00 -11.49 0.31
CA GLU A 75 -16.39 -10.43 -0.51
C GLU A 75 -15.21 -9.86 0.26
N SER A 76 -13.99 -10.31 -0.07
CA SER A 76 -12.76 -9.67 0.40
C SER A 76 -12.18 -8.80 -0.69
N VAL A 77 -11.75 -7.59 -0.35
CA VAL A 77 -11.03 -6.70 -1.26
C VAL A 77 -9.55 -6.83 -0.95
N LYS A 78 -8.77 -7.27 -1.95
CA LYS A 78 -7.32 -7.28 -1.87
C LYS A 78 -6.83 -5.83 -1.93
N THR A 79 -6.14 -5.41 -0.89
CA THR A 79 -5.66 -4.05 -0.70
C THR A 79 -4.13 -4.07 -0.63
N THR A 80 -3.48 -3.39 -1.56
CA THR A 80 -2.04 -3.18 -1.56
C THR A 80 -1.75 -1.76 -1.08
N LEU A 81 -0.89 -1.63 -0.08
CA LEU A 81 -0.45 -0.35 0.46
C LEU A 81 1.03 -0.15 0.19
N LEU A 82 1.38 1.06 -0.22
CA LEU A 82 2.74 1.57 -0.22
C LEU A 82 2.85 2.62 0.89
N VAL A 83 3.87 2.49 1.73
CA VAL A 83 4.02 3.28 2.96
C VAL A 83 5.44 3.78 3.09
N ASP A 84 5.60 5.01 3.57
CA ASP A 84 6.89 5.51 4.02
C ASP A 84 7.23 5.01 5.43
N CYS A 85 8.39 4.38 5.60
CA CYS A 85 8.78 3.75 6.87
C CYS A 85 9.20 4.75 7.95
N SER A 86 9.51 6.00 7.60
CA SER A 86 9.93 7.01 8.59
C SER A 86 8.71 7.68 9.22
N THR A 87 7.78 8.12 8.39
CA THR A 87 6.59 8.91 8.77
C THR A 87 5.35 8.04 8.98
N ARG A 88 5.37 6.79 8.49
CA ARG A 88 4.21 5.88 8.43
C ARG A 88 3.07 6.41 7.53
N ALA A 89 3.36 7.41 6.69
CA ALA A 89 2.41 7.92 5.73
C ALA A 89 2.09 6.86 4.68
N ILE A 90 0.81 6.72 4.35
CA ILE A 90 0.38 5.88 3.23
C ILE A 90 0.62 6.69 1.95
N LEU A 91 1.54 6.23 1.11
CA LEU A 91 1.91 6.89 -0.15
C LEU A 91 0.89 6.58 -1.24
N ASP A 92 0.47 5.31 -1.33
CA ASP A 92 -0.49 4.87 -2.34
C ASP A 92 -1.29 3.66 -1.87
N VAL A 93 -2.44 3.45 -2.50
CA VAL A 93 -3.34 2.33 -2.30
C VAL A 93 -3.85 1.78 -3.64
N HIS A 94 -3.87 0.46 -3.75
CA HIS A 94 -4.58 -0.26 -4.78
C HIS A 94 -5.58 -1.22 -4.15
N CYS A 95 -6.84 -1.18 -4.61
CA CYS A 95 -7.89 -2.07 -4.15
C CYS A 95 -8.44 -2.85 -5.34
N SER A 96 -8.49 -4.18 -5.22
CA SER A 96 -9.04 -5.08 -6.23
C SER A 96 -9.98 -6.10 -5.58
N LYS A 97 -11.15 -6.32 -6.19
CA LYS A 97 -12.05 -7.43 -5.85
C LYS A 97 -11.57 -8.76 -6.42
N ASN A 98 -10.75 -8.71 -7.46
CA ASN A 98 -10.11 -9.89 -8.05
C ASN A 98 -8.83 -10.22 -7.27
N LEU A 99 -8.29 -11.43 -7.48
CA LEU A 99 -6.99 -11.88 -6.98
C LEU A 99 -5.91 -11.74 -8.09
N PRO A 100 -5.50 -10.52 -8.49
CA PRO A 100 -4.42 -10.35 -9.44
C PRO A 100 -3.09 -10.81 -8.82
N HIS A 101 -2.14 -11.10 -9.70
CA HIS A 101 -0.76 -11.38 -9.31
C HIS A 101 -0.18 -10.18 -8.55
N ASP A 102 0.29 -10.42 -7.32
CA ASP A 102 0.78 -9.36 -6.42
C ASP A 102 1.92 -8.55 -7.03
N THR A 103 2.77 -9.19 -7.83
CA THR A 103 3.92 -8.58 -8.48
C THR A 103 3.55 -7.55 -9.55
N GLN A 104 2.50 -7.80 -10.34
CA GLN A 104 1.99 -6.82 -11.33
C GLN A 104 1.35 -5.62 -10.65
N ILE A 105 0.59 -5.85 -9.57
CA ILE A 105 -0.01 -4.77 -8.78
C ILE A 105 1.07 -3.98 -8.05
N ALA A 106 2.10 -4.64 -7.52
CA ALA A 106 3.24 -3.99 -6.90
C ALA A 106 3.90 -3.03 -7.89
N TRP A 107 4.22 -3.50 -9.09
CA TRP A 107 4.81 -2.63 -10.11
C TRP A 107 3.88 -1.44 -10.43
N GLN A 108 2.58 -1.67 -10.64
CA GLN A 108 1.63 -0.58 -10.87
C GLN A 108 1.57 0.45 -9.72
N VAL A 109 1.71 0.02 -8.47
CA VAL A 109 1.78 0.91 -7.30
C VAL A 109 3.11 1.66 -7.27
N LEU A 110 4.23 0.97 -7.50
CA LEU A 110 5.58 1.54 -7.46
C LEU A 110 5.80 2.56 -8.59
N THR A 111 5.40 2.26 -9.83
CA THR A 111 5.54 3.16 -10.99
C THR A 111 4.83 4.50 -10.79
N ARG A 112 3.75 4.52 -10.00
CA ARG A 112 3.01 5.76 -9.71
C ARG A 112 3.73 6.68 -8.73
N ASN A 113 4.77 6.19 -8.05
CA ASN A 113 5.44 6.88 -6.96
C ASN A 113 6.97 6.88 -7.11
N LEU A 114 7.54 6.56 -8.28
CA LEU A 114 8.99 6.38 -8.49
C LEU A 114 9.83 7.52 -7.93
N GLU A 115 9.41 8.76 -8.13
CA GLU A 115 10.10 9.97 -7.65
C GLU A 115 10.25 10.05 -6.12
N GLN A 116 9.45 9.28 -5.38
CA GLN A 116 9.42 9.25 -3.90
C GLN A 116 10.09 8.01 -3.32
N LEU A 117 10.63 7.13 -4.16
CA LEU A 117 11.19 5.84 -3.74
C LEU A 117 12.71 5.90 -3.67
N GLY A 118 13.29 5.44 -2.57
CA GLY A 118 14.74 5.20 -2.44
C GLY A 118 15.05 3.71 -2.31
N THR A 119 14.54 3.10 -1.26
CA THR A 119 14.67 1.67 -0.95
C THR A 119 13.28 1.07 -0.73
N VAL A 120 12.93 0.05 -1.52
CA VAL A 120 11.64 -0.64 -1.40
C VAL A 120 11.82 -1.96 -0.66
N VAL A 121 11.17 -2.09 0.49
CA VAL A 121 11.11 -3.33 1.26
C VAL A 121 9.78 -4.04 1.01
N ALA A 122 9.84 -5.34 0.76
CA ALA A 122 8.65 -6.16 0.53
C ALA A 122 8.86 -7.59 1.03
N ASP A 123 7.75 -8.32 1.17
CA ASP A 123 7.79 -9.70 1.62
C ASP A 123 8.25 -10.65 0.50
N LYS A 124 8.56 -11.90 0.85
CA LYS A 124 8.94 -12.93 -0.14
C LYS A 124 7.80 -13.27 -1.13
N GLY A 125 6.57 -12.84 -0.85
CA GLY A 125 5.43 -12.92 -1.75
C GLY A 125 5.66 -12.11 -3.03
N PHE A 126 6.39 -10.99 -2.92
CA PHE A 126 6.81 -10.13 -4.03
C PHE A 126 8.14 -10.54 -4.68
N ASP A 127 8.68 -11.71 -4.36
CA ASP A 127 9.91 -12.19 -4.99
C ASP A 127 9.69 -12.46 -6.49
N TRP A 128 10.23 -11.56 -7.30
CA TRP A 128 10.20 -11.62 -8.76
C TRP A 128 11.42 -10.90 -9.32
N ASP A 129 12.26 -11.60 -10.07
CA ASP A 129 13.52 -11.05 -10.57
C ASP A 129 13.30 -9.83 -11.47
N GLU A 130 12.28 -9.86 -12.32
CA GLU A 130 11.93 -8.73 -13.19
C GLU A 130 11.56 -7.48 -12.38
N LEU A 131 10.86 -7.62 -11.25
CA LEU A 131 10.58 -6.49 -10.35
C LEU A 131 11.86 -5.86 -9.82
N ARG A 132 12.84 -6.67 -9.45
CA ARG A 132 14.13 -6.19 -8.94
C ARG A 132 14.91 -5.47 -10.02
N HIS A 133 14.88 -5.99 -11.25
CA HIS A 133 15.52 -5.35 -12.39
C HIS A 133 14.88 -4.00 -12.69
N MET A 134 13.56 -3.96 -12.84
CA MET A 134 12.82 -2.71 -13.09
C MET A 134 13.06 -1.67 -11.98
N LEU A 135 13.07 -2.07 -10.70
CA LEU A 135 13.38 -1.15 -9.60
C LEU A 135 14.81 -0.58 -9.70
N ARG A 136 15.80 -1.42 -10.02
CA ARG A 136 17.19 -0.99 -10.16
C ARG A 136 17.42 -0.07 -11.36
N GLU A 137 16.68 -0.28 -12.45
CA GLU A 137 16.71 0.59 -13.63
C GLU A 137 16.24 2.01 -13.28
N GLU A 138 15.27 2.13 -12.37
CA GLU A 138 14.78 3.41 -11.82
C GLU A 138 15.67 3.94 -10.68
N GLY A 139 16.81 3.31 -10.39
CA GLY A 139 17.72 3.71 -9.31
C GLY A 139 17.22 3.37 -7.90
N ILE A 140 16.16 2.59 -7.77
CA ILE A 140 15.54 2.20 -6.50
C ILE A 140 16.18 0.90 -6.01
N ARG A 141 16.53 0.82 -4.73
CA ARG A 141 17.11 -0.38 -4.12
C ARG A 141 16.01 -1.37 -3.70
N PRO A 142 15.89 -2.56 -4.31
CA PRO A 142 14.94 -3.58 -3.86
C PRO A 142 15.49 -4.39 -2.68
N VAL A 143 14.77 -4.40 -1.57
CA VAL A 143 15.04 -5.21 -0.37
C VAL A 143 13.89 -6.18 -0.15
N ILE A 144 13.91 -7.24 -0.94
CA ILE A 144 12.89 -8.29 -0.96
C ILE A 144 13.64 -9.60 -0.72
N LYS A 145 13.22 -10.46 0.21
CA LYS A 145 13.84 -11.78 0.39
C LYS A 145 13.47 -12.70 -0.77
N HIS A 146 14.44 -13.45 -1.27
CA HIS A 146 14.25 -14.52 -2.23
C HIS A 146 13.47 -15.67 -1.60
N ARG A 147 12.60 -16.29 -2.38
CA ARG A 147 12.04 -17.61 -2.04
C ARG A 147 13.15 -18.63 -2.21
N GLU A 148 13.47 -19.33 -1.14
CA GLU A 148 14.60 -20.25 -1.12
C GLU A 148 14.23 -21.56 -1.82
N PHE A 149 14.73 -21.74 -3.04
CA PHE A 149 14.66 -23.01 -3.78
C PHE A 149 16.04 -23.66 -3.89
N TYR A 150 17.11 -22.85 -3.92
CA TYR A 150 18.49 -23.28 -4.05
C TYR A 150 19.41 -22.56 -3.05
N SER A 151 20.63 -23.08 -2.88
CA SER A 151 21.63 -22.49 -1.97
C SER A 151 22.01 -21.04 -2.35
N LEU A 152 21.86 -20.67 -3.62
CA LEU A 152 22.10 -19.31 -4.09
C LEU A 152 21.08 -18.32 -3.52
N ASP A 153 19.81 -18.70 -3.37
CA ASP A 153 18.76 -17.86 -2.80
C ASP A 153 19.05 -17.56 -1.33
N ALA A 154 19.47 -18.59 -0.58
CA ALA A 154 19.89 -18.44 0.81
C ALA A 154 21.12 -17.52 0.94
N ALA A 155 22.09 -17.65 0.02
CA ALA A 155 23.26 -16.77 -0.02
C ALA A 155 22.89 -15.32 -0.36
N HIS A 156 21.92 -15.09 -1.25
CA HIS A 156 21.39 -13.76 -1.53
C HIS A 156 20.65 -13.18 -0.33
N ASN A 157 19.80 -13.98 0.33
CA ASN A 157 19.09 -13.57 1.55
C ASN A 157 20.06 -13.19 2.68
N ALA A 158 21.16 -13.92 2.84
CA ALA A 158 22.18 -13.63 3.86
C ALA A 158 22.92 -12.29 3.65
N ARG A 159 22.86 -11.70 2.46
CA ARG A 159 23.46 -10.38 2.15
C ARG A 159 22.48 -9.22 2.34
N ILE A 160 21.21 -9.50 2.57
CA ILE A 160 20.21 -8.48 2.83
C ILE A 160 20.41 -7.96 4.25
N ASP A 161 20.51 -6.64 4.38
CA ASP A 161 20.53 -5.99 5.70
C ASP A 161 19.19 -6.24 6.41
N ASP A 162 19.25 -6.98 7.51
CA ASP A 162 18.06 -7.40 8.25
C ASP A 162 17.35 -6.20 8.89
N GLU A 163 18.07 -5.16 9.34
CA GLU A 163 17.45 -3.96 9.91
C GLU A 163 16.55 -3.27 8.88
N THR A 164 17.08 -3.03 7.67
CA THR A 164 16.31 -2.49 6.54
C THR A 164 15.13 -3.41 6.19
N TYR A 165 15.37 -4.72 6.06
CA TYR A 165 14.31 -5.67 5.70
C TYR A 165 13.16 -5.68 6.72
N HIS A 166 13.47 -5.61 8.02
CA HIS A 166 12.48 -5.61 9.09
C HIS A 166 11.58 -4.37 9.10
N ARG A 167 11.94 -3.29 8.40
CA ARG A 167 11.05 -2.13 8.19
C ARG A 167 9.75 -2.50 7.48
N ARG A 168 9.69 -3.66 6.80
CA ARG A 168 8.45 -4.24 6.25
C ARG A 168 7.33 -4.37 7.30
N SER A 169 7.66 -4.61 8.56
CA SER A 169 6.65 -4.73 9.64
C SER A 169 5.81 -3.46 9.83
N ILE A 170 6.26 -2.31 9.32
CA ILE A 170 5.53 -1.03 9.41
C ILE A 170 4.24 -1.07 8.59
N VAL A 171 4.27 -1.56 7.36
CA VAL A 171 3.04 -1.67 6.54
C VAL A 171 2.07 -2.70 7.13
N GLU A 172 2.58 -3.78 7.73
CA GLU A 172 1.74 -4.76 8.45
C GLU A 172 1.06 -4.11 9.67
N SER A 173 1.80 -3.28 10.41
CA SER A 173 1.26 -2.54 11.56
C SER A 173 0.16 -1.55 11.14
N ILE A 174 0.30 -0.92 9.96
CA ILE A 174 -0.73 -0.05 9.39
C ILE A 174 -1.96 -0.87 8.99
N PHE A 175 -1.78 -2.02 8.32
CA PHE A 175 -2.90 -2.91 8.03
C PHE A 175 -3.62 -3.35 9.31
N PHE A 176 -2.88 -3.67 10.36
CA PHE A 176 -3.45 -4.01 11.66
C PHE A 176 -4.25 -2.84 12.26
N ALA A 177 -3.70 -1.62 12.24
CA ALA A 177 -4.38 -0.43 12.73
C ALA A 177 -5.67 -0.12 11.94
N LEU A 178 -5.63 -0.24 10.61
CA LEU A 178 -6.80 -0.07 9.75
C LEU A 178 -7.87 -1.10 10.05
N ARG A 179 -7.50 -2.37 10.21
CA ARG A 179 -8.43 -3.43 10.61
C ARG A 179 -9.03 -3.19 11.98
N LYS A 180 -8.24 -2.76 12.98
CA LYS A 180 -8.76 -2.48 14.32
C LYS A 180 -9.70 -1.28 14.35
N ARG A 181 -9.45 -0.27 13.52
CA ARG A 181 -10.26 0.96 13.47
C ARG A 181 -11.54 0.82 12.65
N PHE A 182 -11.49 0.08 11.55
CA PHE A 182 -12.57 0.02 10.56
C PHE A 182 -13.11 -1.37 10.29
N GLY A 183 -12.46 -2.42 10.79
CA GLY A 183 -12.93 -3.80 10.73
C GLY A 183 -13.60 -4.21 12.04
N SER A 184 -14.79 -4.79 11.92
CA SER A 184 -15.52 -5.46 13.01
C SER A 184 -14.89 -6.79 13.38
#